data_AF-A0A7W0W7V2-F1
#
_entry.id   AF-A0A7W0W7V2-F1
#
_cell.length_a   1.000
_cell.length_b   1.000
_cell.length_c   1.000
_cell.angle_alpha   90.00
_cell.angle_beta   90.00
_cell.angle_gamma   90.00
#
_symmetry.space_group_name_H-M   'P 1'
#
loop_
_entity.id
_entity.type
_entity.pdbx_description
1 polymer ?
#
loop_
_entity_poly.entity_id
_entity_poly.type
_entity_poly.pdbx_seq_one_letter_code
_entity_poly.pdbx_strand_id
1 'polypeptide(L)'
;MTDEIEVKLNEIKDDVSERTAPLVDGVRRLMLAAVGAVAMTRDEMEQFVNRMVDRGEIAERDAKSMISDVMSRRKRDVEVASDEAEARVETRLEQVLNRMNIPSKRDIDELSDKIAQLSSRVEELKKSRNQ
;
A
#
# COMPACT_ATOMS: atom_id res chain seq x y z
N MET A 1 46.44 37.07 -15.12
CA MET A 1 45.18 37.36 -14.40
C MET A 1 44.17 36.21 -14.47
N THR A 2 44.33 35.26 -15.40
CA THR A 2 43.42 34.11 -15.55
C THR A 2 43.77 32.92 -14.65
N ASP A 3 45.04 32.70 -14.32
CA ASP A 3 45.47 31.54 -13.52
C ASP A 3 45.12 31.65 -12.02
N GLU A 4 45.07 32.87 -11.45
CA GLU A 4 44.67 33.06 -10.04
C GLU A 4 43.16 32.83 -9.81
N ILE A 5 42.35 32.93 -10.86
CA ILE A 5 40.90 32.75 -10.77
C ILE A 5 40.55 31.26 -10.78
N GLU A 6 41.29 30.44 -11.55
CA GLU A 6 41.11 28.99 -11.59
C GLU A 6 41.55 28.30 -10.29
N VAL A 7 42.62 28.78 -9.65
CA VAL A 7 43.10 28.20 -8.39
C VAL A 7 42.09 28.43 -7.25
N LYS A 8 41.48 29.61 -7.18
CA LYS A 8 40.42 29.92 -6.18
C LYS A 8 39.12 29.15 -6.42
N LEU A 9 38.82 28.77 -7.67
CA LEU A 9 37.62 27.99 -8.01
C LEU A 9 37.73 26.54 -7.53
N ASN A 10 38.94 25.98 -7.44
CA ASN A 10 39.17 24.63 -6.93
C ASN A 10 39.16 24.57 -5.40
N GLU A 11 39.70 25.56 -4.70
CA GLU A 11 39.64 25.61 -3.23
C GLU A 11 38.21 25.75 -2.68
N ILE A 12 37.30 26.39 -3.41
CA ILE A 12 35.88 26.53 -3.02
C ILE A 12 35.10 25.21 -3.23
N LYS A 13 35.57 24.33 -4.13
CA LYS A 13 34.87 23.08 -4.49
C LYS A 13 35.16 21.95 -3.50
N ASP A 14 36.35 21.94 -2.91
CA ASP A 14 36.76 20.89 -1.96
C ASP A 14 36.22 21.12 -0.53
N ASP A 15 36.06 22.37 -0.08
CA ASP A 15 35.58 22.70 1.28
C ASP A 15 34.05 22.50 1.48
N VAL A 16 33.28 22.52 0.38
CA VAL A 16 31.82 22.25 0.42
C VAL A 16 31.52 20.74 0.46
N SER A 17 32.40 19.92 -0.13
CA SER A 17 32.23 18.47 -0.17
C SER A 17 32.51 17.82 1.20
N GLU A 18 33.55 18.27 1.90
CA GLU A 18 33.95 17.69 3.19
C GLU A 18 32.94 17.93 4.34
N ARG A 19 32.14 19.01 4.28
CA ARG A 19 31.17 19.35 5.34
C ARG A 19 29.76 18.80 5.12
N THR A 20 29.39 18.46 3.88
CA THR A 20 28.05 17.91 3.55
C THR A 20 28.04 16.40 3.33
N ALA A 21 29.17 15.80 2.94
CA ALA A 21 29.33 14.35 2.75
C ALA A 21 28.96 13.49 3.97
N PRO A 22 29.37 13.79 5.23
CA PRO A 22 29.09 12.90 6.36
C PRO A 22 27.60 12.83 6.73
N LEU A 23 26.85 13.92 6.54
CA LEU A 23 25.40 13.93 6.75
C LEU A 23 24.67 13.15 5.65
N VAL A 24 25.05 13.35 4.39
CA VAL A 24 24.47 12.62 3.25
C VAL A 24 24.77 11.12 3.35
N ASP A 25 25.98 10.75 3.74
CA ASP A 25 26.35 9.35 3.97
C ASP A 25 25.60 8.73 5.16
N GLY A 26 25.38 9.49 6.23
CA GLY A 26 24.54 9.08 7.35
C GLY A 26 23.10 8.77 6.93
N VAL A 27 22.48 9.68 6.16
CA VAL A 27 21.12 9.49 5.62
C VAL A 27 21.06 8.29 4.67
N ARG A 28 22.07 8.13 3.81
CA ARG A 28 22.16 6.98 2.88
C ARG A 28 22.23 5.65 3.64
N ARG A 29 23.05 5.58 4.69
CA ARG A 29 23.15 4.38 5.54
C ARG A 29 21.86 4.08 6.28
N LEU A 30 21.19 5.11 6.80
CA LEU A 30 19.88 4.95 7.45
C LEU A 30 18.81 4.46 6.46
N MET A 31 18.78 4.99 5.24
CA MET A 31 17.87 4.50 4.19
C MET A 31 18.15 3.04 3.84
N LEU A 32 19.42 2.66 3.66
CA LEU A 32 19.79 1.27 3.37
C LEU A 32 19.40 0.33 4.53
N ALA A 33 19.58 0.76 5.77
CA ALA A 33 19.15 0.01 6.96
C ALA A 33 17.61 -0.10 7.04
N ALA A 34 16.88 0.97 6.71
CA ALA A 34 15.42 0.96 6.67
C ALA A 34 14.88 0.01 5.60
N VAL A 35 15.46 0.03 4.39
CA VAL A 35 15.11 -0.91 3.31
C VAL A 35 15.44 -2.35 3.74
N GLY A 36 16.59 -2.57 4.36
CA GLY A 36 16.97 -3.88 4.89
C GLY A 36 16.04 -4.39 6.00
N ALA A 37 15.56 -3.49 6.88
CA ALA A 37 14.61 -3.83 7.94
C ALA A 37 13.24 -4.24 7.38
N VAL A 38 12.79 -3.58 6.31
CA VAL A 38 11.51 -3.92 5.63
C VAL A 38 11.63 -5.23 4.86
N ALA A 39 12.78 -5.46 4.21
CA ALA A 39 13.08 -6.68 3.44
C ALA A 39 13.47 -7.89 4.32
N MET A 40 13.60 -7.70 5.64
CA MET A 40 13.99 -8.76 6.57
C MET A 40 12.94 -9.88 6.60
N THR A 41 13.43 -11.12 6.47
CA THR A 41 12.60 -12.33 6.53
C THR A 41 12.33 -12.74 7.98
N ARG A 42 11.43 -13.71 8.15
CA ARG A 42 11.16 -14.31 9.46
C ARG A 42 12.41 -14.93 10.08
N ASP A 43 13.14 -15.72 9.30
CA ASP A 43 14.30 -16.47 9.80
C ASP A 43 15.43 -15.53 10.26
N GLU A 44 15.64 -14.41 9.56
CA GLU A 44 16.60 -13.38 9.96
C GLU A 44 16.18 -12.67 11.25
N MET A 45 14.88 -12.40 11.43
CA MET A 45 14.37 -11.83 12.68
C MET A 45 14.56 -12.79 13.86
N GLU A 46 14.26 -14.07 13.67
CA GLU A 46 14.44 -15.11 14.70
C GLU A 46 15.92 -15.22 15.10
N GLN A 47 16.83 -15.24 14.13
CA GLN A 47 18.27 -15.21 14.41
C GLN A 47 18.73 -13.92 15.09
N PHE A 48 18.20 -12.77 14.70
CA PHE A 48 18.54 -11.49 15.32
C PHE A 48 18.14 -11.45 16.79
N VAL A 49 16.91 -11.86 17.10
CA VAL A 49 16.40 -11.90 18.48
C VAL A 49 17.13 -12.96 19.30
N ASN A 50 17.40 -14.15 18.75
CA ASN A 50 18.17 -15.18 19.45
C ASN A 50 19.57 -14.70 19.83
N ARG A 51 20.25 -13.95 18.96
CA ARG A 51 21.55 -13.33 19.31
C ARG A 51 21.45 -12.35 20.48
N MET A 52 20.32 -11.67 20.66
CA MET A 52 20.10 -10.79 21.82
C MET A 52 19.87 -11.60 23.09
N VAL A 53 19.20 -12.76 22.98
CA VAL A 53 19.05 -13.70 24.11
C VAL A 53 20.40 -14.28 24.52
N ASP A 54 21.23 -14.70 23.56
CA ASP A 54 22.56 -15.26 23.82
C ASP A 54 23.49 -14.25 24.52
N ARG A 55 23.33 -12.95 24.22
CA ARG A 55 24.06 -11.86 24.88
C ARG A 55 23.48 -11.50 26.26
N GLY A 56 22.35 -12.09 26.65
CA GLY A 56 21.64 -11.77 27.88
C GLY A 56 20.93 -10.42 27.85
N GLU A 57 20.73 -9.82 26.66
CA GLU A 57 20.03 -8.55 26.51
C GLU A 57 18.50 -8.71 26.63
N ILE A 58 17.97 -9.91 26.32
CA ILE A 58 16.53 -10.22 26.33
C ILE A 58 16.33 -11.64 26.89
N ALA A 59 15.24 -11.87 27.62
CA ALA A 59 14.86 -13.21 28.05
C ALA A 59 14.29 -14.04 26.89
N GLU A 60 14.54 -15.36 26.86
CA GLU A 60 14.03 -16.25 25.80
C GLU A 60 12.50 -16.20 25.64
N ARG A 61 11.79 -16.00 26.76
CA ARG A 61 10.33 -15.86 26.76
C ARG A 61 9.87 -14.59 26.04
N ASP A 62 10.57 -13.48 26.26
CA ASP A 62 10.22 -12.18 25.68
C ASP A 62 10.56 -12.16 24.19
N ALA A 63 11.68 -12.78 23.81
CA ALA A 63 12.07 -13.01 22.42
C ALA A 63 10.96 -13.67 21.59
N LYS A 64 10.41 -14.79 22.08
CA LYS A 64 9.30 -15.50 21.40
C LYS A 64 8.04 -14.65 21.31
N SER A 65 7.72 -13.88 22.36
CA SER A 65 6.57 -12.97 22.35
C SER A 65 6.73 -11.88 21.29
N MET A 66 7.92 -11.26 21.20
CA MET A 66 8.19 -10.19 20.24
C MET A 66 8.01 -10.64 18.78
N ILE A 67 8.51 -11.82 18.43
CA ILE A 67 8.35 -12.39 17.08
C ILE A 67 6.86 -12.63 16.77
N SER A 68 6.12 -13.23 17.72
CA SER A 68 4.69 -13.48 17.58
C SER A 68 3.89 -12.18 17.43
N ASP A 69 4.22 -11.15 18.20
CA ASP A 69 3.54 -9.86 18.18
C ASP A 69 3.76 -9.14 16.83
N VAL A 70 4.98 -9.16 16.29
CA VAL A 70 5.28 -8.59 14.97
C VAL A 70 4.49 -9.32 13.87
N MET A 71 4.44 -10.65 13.92
CA MET A 71 3.69 -11.43 12.94
C MET A 71 2.18 -11.20 13.02
N SER A 72 1.63 -11.12 14.23
CA SER A 72 0.20 -10.87 14.43
C SER A 72 -0.23 -9.46 14.00
N ARG A 73 0.64 -8.46 14.16
CA ARG A 73 0.43 -7.10 13.66
C ARG A 73 0.46 -7.07 12.14
N ARG A 74 1.50 -7.64 11.52
CA ARG A 74 1.58 -7.74 10.04
C ARG A 74 0.36 -8.42 9.45
N LYS A 75 -0.13 -9.51 10.04
CA LYS A 75 -1.33 -10.20 9.55
C LYS A 75 -2.55 -9.28 9.56
N ARG A 76 -2.80 -8.55 10.65
CA ARG A 76 -3.91 -7.59 10.76
C ARG A 76 -3.78 -6.43 9.79
N ASP A 77 -2.58 -5.87 9.65
CA ASP A 77 -2.34 -4.74 8.74
C ASP A 77 -2.55 -5.15 7.28
N VAL A 78 -2.15 -6.38 6.92
CA VAL A 78 -2.39 -6.93 5.58
C VAL A 78 -3.89 -7.17 5.33
N GLU A 79 -4.62 -7.68 6.31
CA GLU A 79 -6.07 -7.93 6.20
C GLU A 79 -6.85 -6.63 6.01
N VAL A 80 -6.53 -5.58 6.78
CA VAL A 80 -7.16 -4.25 6.59
C VAL A 80 -6.77 -3.64 5.24
N ALA A 81 -5.51 -3.77 4.84
CA ALA A 81 -5.04 -3.26 3.56
C ALA A 81 -5.64 -4.03 2.37
N SER A 82 -5.92 -5.34 2.50
CA SER A 82 -6.59 -6.12 1.47
C SER A 82 -8.04 -5.68 1.30
N ASP A 83 -8.78 -5.50 2.39
CA ASP A 83 -10.18 -5.06 2.32
C ASP A 83 -10.30 -3.68 1.64
N GLU A 84 -9.41 -2.74 2.01
CA GLU A 84 -9.41 -1.41 1.39
C GLU A 84 -8.94 -1.46 -0.07
N ALA A 85 -7.97 -2.33 -0.40
CA ALA A 85 -7.53 -2.53 -1.77
C ALA A 85 -8.63 -3.15 -2.64
N GLU A 86 -9.34 -4.15 -2.14
CA GLU A 86 -10.47 -4.79 -2.83
C GLU A 86 -11.57 -3.78 -3.14
N ALA A 87 -12.00 -2.98 -2.17
CA ALA A 87 -13.01 -1.94 -2.37
C ALA A 87 -12.57 -0.88 -3.42
N ARG A 88 -11.29 -0.50 -3.40
CA ARG A 88 -10.73 0.42 -4.41
C ARG A 88 -10.65 -0.19 -5.79
N VAL A 89 -10.36 -1.49 -5.89
CA VAL A 89 -10.34 -2.22 -7.16
C VAL A 89 -11.75 -2.35 -7.72
N GLU A 90 -12.72 -2.71 -6.89
CA GLU A 90 -14.14 -2.82 -7.28
C GLU A 90 -14.67 -1.49 -7.81
N THR A 91 -14.46 -0.39 -7.07
CA THR A 91 -14.85 0.96 -7.50
C THR A 91 -14.23 1.35 -8.84
N ARG A 92 -12.94 1.04 -9.04
CA ARG A 92 -12.25 1.32 -10.31
C ARG A 92 -12.80 0.48 -11.45
N LEU A 93 -13.10 -0.80 -11.20
CA LEU A 93 -13.68 -1.69 -12.18
C LEU A 93 -15.06 -1.19 -12.61
N GLU A 94 -15.92 -0.81 -11.66
CA GLU A 94 -17.23 -0.21 -11.94
C GLU A 94 -17.11 1.05 -12.80
N GLN A 95 -16.16 1.95 -12.49
CA GLN A 95 -15.93 3.17 -13.29
C GLN A 95 -15.51 2.86 -14.72
N VAL A 96 -14.69 1.82 -14.93
CA VAL A 96 -14.25 1.38 -16.26
C VAL A 96 -15.41 0.76 -17.04
N LEU A 97 -16.21 -0.10 -16.40
CA LEU A 97 -17.39 -0.70 -17.01
C LEU A 97 -18.40 0.37 -17.44
N ASN A 98 -18.65 1.36 -16.58
CA ASN A 98 -19.50 2.50 -16.90
C ASN A 98 -18.97 3.33 -18.08
N ARG A 99 -17.64 3.55 -18.17
CA ARG A 99 -17.02 4.22 -19.31
C ARG A 99 -17.15 3.46 -20.63
N MET A 100 -17.18 2.13 -20.56
CA MET A 100 -17.44 1.27 -21.72
C MET A 100 -18.94 1.08 -22.00
N ASN A 101 -19.80 1.80 -21.26
CA ASN A 101 -21.26 1.72 -21.38
C ASN A 101 -21.79 0.30 -21.11
N ILE A 102 -21.09 -0.45 -20.25
CA ILE A 102 -21.48 -1.80 -19.82
C ILE A 102 -22.27 -1.66 -18.51
N PRO A 103 -23.59 -1.94 -18.50
CA PRO A 103 -24.41 -1.86 -17.29
C PRO A 103 -24.11 -3.01 -16.32
N SER A 104 -24.32 -2.77 -15.02
CA SER A 104 -24.16 -3.82 -14.01
C SER A 104 -25.32 -4.82 -14.06
N LYS A 105 -25.11 -6.02 -13.53
CA LYS A 105 -26.18 -7.02 -13.42
C LYS A 105 -27.38 -6.50 -12.62
N ARG A 106 -27.11 -5.76 -11.55
CA ARG A 106 -28.15 -5.16 -10.70
C ARG A 106 -29.03 -4.20 -11.48
N ASP A 107 -28.45 -3.38 -12.36
CA ASP A 107 -29.21 -2.43 -13.18
C ASP A 107 -30.14 -3.18 -14.16
N ILE A 108 -29.66 -4.30 -14.72
CA ILE A 108 -30.46 -5.18 -15.60
C ILE A 108 -31.63 -5.80 -14.84
N ASP A 109 -31.39 -6.32 -13.64
CA ASP A 109 -32.42 -6.92 -12.80
C ASP A 109 -33.48 -5.87 -12.42
N GLU A 110 -33.07 -4.67 -12.01
CA GLU A 110 -34.00 -3.57 -11.67
C GLU A 110 -34.84 -3.10 -12.87
N LEU A 111 -34.22 -3.01 -14.06
CA LEU A 111 -34.94 -2.72 -15.31
C LEU A 111 -35.94 -3.82 -15.65
N SER A 112 -35.56 -5.08 -15.47
CA SER A 112 -36.41 -6.26 -15.75
C SER A 112 -37.66 -6.26 -14.87
N ASP A 113 -37.51 -5.97 -13.57
CA ASP A 113 -38.63 -5.86 -12.64
C ASP A 113 -39.57 -4.71 -13.00
N LYS A 114 -39.02 -3.54 -13.36
CA LYS A 114 -39.81 -2.39 -13.82
C LYS A 114 -40.59 -2.71 -15.10
N ILE A 115 -39.97 -3.43 -16.04
CA ILE A 115 -40.62 -3.89 -17.28
C ILE A 115 -41.77 -4.86 -16.96
N ALA A 116 -41.57 -5.80 -16.03
CA ALA A 116 -42.62 -6.73 -15.61
C ALA A 116 -43.81 -5.99 -14.99
N GLN A 117 -43.56 -5.04 -14.10
CA GLN A 117 -44.60 -4.21 -13.49
C GLN A 117 -45.37 -3.37 -14.52
N LEU A 118 -44.66 -2.73 -15.46
CA LEU A 118 -45.27 -1.97 -16.54
C LEU A 118 -46.12 -2.87 -17.44
N SER A 119 -45.62 -4.06 -17.78
CA SER A 119 -46.35 -5.03 -18.60
C SER A 119 -47.68 -5.44 -17.94
N SER A 120 -47.65 -5.73 -16.64
CA SER A 120 -48.87 -6.04 -15.87
C SER A 120 -49.89 -4.90 -15.90
N ARG A 121 -49.45 -3.65 -15.66
CA ARG A 121 -50.34 -2.48 -15.67
C ARG A 121 -50.94 -2.22 -17.05
N VAL A 122 -50.16 -2.40 -18.12
CA VAL A 122 -50.67 -2.27 -19.50
C VAL A 122 -51.74 -3.32 -19.80
N GLU A 123 -51.57 -4.54 -19.30
CA GLU A 123 -52.52 -5.63 -19.50
C GLU A 123 -53.83 -5.39 -18.73
N GLU A 124 -53.75 -4.90 -17.49
CA GLU A 124 -54.90 -4.46 -16.70
C GLU A 124 -55.69 -3.34 -17.40
N LEU A 125 -55.00 -2.32 -17.91
CA LEU A 125 -55.63 -1.21 -18.64
C LEU A 125 -56.28 -1.65 -19.96
N LYS A 126 -55.66 -2.60 -20.68
CA LYS A 126 -56.27 -3.18 -21.89
C LYS A 126 -57.53 -3.96 -21.54
N LYS A 127 -57.52 -4.71 -20.43
CA LYS A 127 -58.69 -5.46 -19.96
C LYS A 127 -59.82 -4.54 -19.53
N SER A 128 -59.52 -3.45 -18.83
CA SER A 128 -60.53 -2.45 -18.42
C SER A 128 -61.10 -1.63 -19.58
N ARG A 129 -60.38 -1.48 -20.70
CA ARG A 129 -60.85 -0.77 -21.90
C ARG A 129 -61.71 -1.63 -22.82
N ASN A 130 -61.58 -2.95 -22.74
CA ASN A 130 -62.31 -3.91 -23.57
C ASN A 130 -63.50 -4.57 -22.83
N GLN A 131 -63.78 -4.15 -21.59
CA GLN A 131 -65.05 -4.36 -20.89
C GLN A 131 -65.94 -3.12 -21.01
#